data_AF-A0A973UTI2-F1
#
_entry.id   AF-A0A973UTI2-F1
#
_cell.length_a   1.000
_cell.length_b   1.000
_cell.length_c   1.000
_cell.angle_alpha   90.00
_cell.angle_beta   90.00
_cell.angle_gamma   90.00
#
_symmetry.space_group_name_H-M   'P 1'
#
loop_
_entity.id
_entity.type
_entity.pdbx_description
1 polymer ?
#
loop_
_entity_poly.entity_id
_entity_poly.type
_entity_poly.pdbx_seq_one_letter_code
_entity_poly.pdbx_strand_id
1 'polypeptide(L)'
;GAVHGDQHLSHFLRAQRPDGGWRMCLIDLSTPPADPADPRYAAQTPWQDPVALLRGLACFTADELAYRIGLDLGVDSADAGDALLLRAAGHAAAPAVWTEARVAHLERLRRAAAAWQERIGRLLLAGYAPGRAPAETAAWRMLRLHRLLHELAYAYAHDRAYYAAITLRHAIENAADRPARAAEPSSGS
;
A
#
# COMPACT_ATOMS: atom_id res chain seq x y z
N GLY A 1 -18.25 -13.15 5.04
CA GLY A 1 -18.70 -12.49 6.29
C GLY A 1 -18.66 -11.00 6.07
N ALA A 2 -19.51 -10.24 6.76
CA ALA A 2 -19.61 -8.79 6.56
C ALA A 2 -18.25 -8.07 6.74
N VAL A 3 -17.98 -7.10 5.88
CA VAL A 3 -16.76 -6.28 5.87
C VAL A 3 -17.10 -4.80 5.98
N HIS A 4 -16.13 -3.96 6.32
CA HIS A 4 -16.30 -2.51 6.25
C HIS A 4 -16.58 -2.04 4.82
N GLY A 5 -15.93 -2.65 3.82
CA GLY A 5 -16.17 -2.38 2.40
C GLY A 5 -15.38 -1.21 1.81
N ASP A 6 -14.84 -0.32 2.64
CA ASP A 6 -13.92 0.76 2.23
C ASP A 6 -13.02 1.21 3.39
N GLN A 7 -12.27 0.27 3.97
CA GLN A 7 -11.47 0.58 5.15
C GLN A 7 -10.18 1.32 4.80
N HIS A 8 -9.97 2.51 5.39
CA HIS A 8 -8.70 3.24 5.36
C HIS A 8 -8.40 3.96 6.67
N LEU A 9 -7.19 4.52 6.80
CA LEU A 9 -6.66 5.02 8.08
C LEU A 9 -7.53 6.09 8.76
N SER A 10 -8.19 6.96 7.99
CA SER A 10 -9.09 7.99 8.54
C SER A 10 -10.39 7.44 9.16
N HIS A 11 -10.75 6.18 8.90
CA HIS A 11 -11.92 5.55 9.53
C HIS A 11 -11.65 5.08 10.96
N PHE A 12 -10.41 5.20 11.42
CA PHE A 12 -10.00 4.85 12.78
C PHE A 12 -9.94 6.10 13.65
N LEU A 13 -10.95 6.29 14.50
CA LEU A 13 -10.90 7.27 15.56
C LEU A 13 -10.30 6.66 16.82
N ARG A 14 -9.36 7.38 17.45
CA ARG A 14 -8.78 7.00 18.73
C ARG A 14 -9.40 7.85 19.84
N ALA A 15 -9.92 7.20 20.88
CA ALA A 15 -10.42 7.87 22.08
C ALA A 15 -9.73 7.32 23.33
N GLN A 16 -9.40 8.20 24.27
CA GLN A 16 -8.91 7.79 25.58
C GLN A 16 -10.08 7.26 26.41
N ARG A 17 -9.84 6.19 27.16
CA ARG A 17 -10.79 5.60 28.09
C ARG A 17 -10.59 6.19 29.49
N PRO A 18 -11.63 6.19 30.36
CA PRO A 18 -11.50 6.67 31.74
C PRO A 18 -10.44 5.93 32.57
N ASP A 19 -10.12 4.68 32.21
CA ASP A 19 -9.07 3.86 32.83
C ASP A 19 -7.64 4.23 32.37
N GLY A 20 -7.48 5.29 31.57
CA GLY A 20 -6.20 5.72 31.00
C GLY A 20 -5.77 4.93 29.76
N GLY A 21 -6.51 3.88 29.39
CA GLY A 21 -6.28 3.11 28.16
C GLY A 21 -6.80 3.82 26.90
N TRP A 22 -6.66 3.15 25.76
CA TRP A 22 -7.16 3.65 24.47
C TRP A 22 -8.24 2.70 23.92
N ARG A 23 -9.22 3.28 23.22
CA ARG A 23 -10.15 2.54 22.37
C ARG A 23 -10.03 3.05 20.93
N MET A 24 -10.19 2.13 19.99
CA MET A 24 -10.34 2.44 18.57
C MET A 24 -11.81 2.31 18.20
N CYS A 25 -12.33 3.32 17.50
CA CYS A 25 -13.66 3.32 16.93
C CYS A 25 -13.55 3.34 15.41
N LEU A 26 -14.25 2.42 14.77
CA LEU A 26 -14.36 2.34 13.32
C LEU A 26 -15.62 3.10 12.90
N ILE A 27 -15.49 4.01 11.95
CA ILE A 27 -16.57 4.88 11.46
C ILE A 27 -16.76 4.70 9.95
N ASP A 28 -17.85 5.26 9.42
CA ASP A 28 -18.15 5.32 7.98
C ASP A 28 -18.24 3.94 7.28
N LEU A 29 -19.00 3.04 7.89
CA LEU A 29 -19.18 1.68 7.39
C LEU A 29 -19.90 1.70 6.02
N SER A 30 -19.17 1.30 4.99
CA SER A 30 -19.68 1.12 3.62
C SER A 30 -19.90 -0.35 3.28
N THR A 31 -20.42 -1.11 4.25
CA THR A 31 -20.64 -2.55 4.13
C THR A 31 -21.56 -2.84 2.94
N PRO A 32 -21.13 -3.65 1.94
CA PRO A 32 -22.00 -4.00 0.83
C PRO A 32 -23.27 -4.71 1.34
N PRO A 33 -24.39 -4.66 0.58
CA PRO A 33 -25.67 -5.15 1.05
C PRO A 33 -25.58 -6.52 1.72
N ALA A 34 -26.17 -6.63 2.90
CA ALA A 34 -26.13 -7.82 3.75
C ALA A 34 -27.13 -8.90 3.32
N ASP A 35 -27.87 -8.69 2.23
CA ASP A 35 -28.81 -9.68 1.70
C ASP A 35 -28.02 -10.90 1.20
N PRO A 36 -28.20 -12.09 1.82
CA PRO A 36 -27.53 -13.31 1.39
C PRO A 36 -27.88 -13.74 -0.04
N ALA A 37 -29.00 -13.24 -0.60
CA ALA A 37 -29.38 -13.45 -1.98
C ALA A 37 -28.65 -12.52 -2.97
N ASP A 38 -27.97 -11.47 -2.50
CA ASP A 38 -27.14 -10.61 -3.34
C ASP A 38 -25.79 -11.31 -3.63
N PRO A 39 -25.42 -11.53 -4.91
CA PRO A 39 -24.12 -12.11 -5.27
C PRO A 39 -22.91 -11.36 -4.68
N ARG A 40 -23.05 -10.06 -4.39
CA ARG A 40 -22.02 -9.24 -3.75
C ARG A 40 -21.77 -9.64 -2.29
N TYR A 41 -22.75 -10.22 -1.61
CA TYR A 41 -22.61 -10.72 -0.24
C TYR A 41 -21.64 -11.92 -0.17
N ALA A 42 -21.79 -12.88 -1.10
CA ALA A 42 -20.91 -14.05 -1.18
C ALA A 42 -19.46 -13.68 -1.56
N ALA A 43 -19.27 -12.54 -2.22
CA ALA A 43 -17.95 -12.02 -2.60
C ALA A 43 -17.21 -11.31 -1.44
N GLN A 44 -17.85 -11.08 -0.29
CA GLN A 44 -17.24 -10.41 0.86
C GLN A 44 -16.30 -11.33 1.64
N THR A 45 -15.09 -10.85 1.90
CA THR A 45 -14.10 -11.56 2.70
C THR A 45 -13.43 -10.63 3.69
N PRO A 46 -13.37 -10.97 5.00
CA PRO A 46 -12.72 -10.15 6.02
C PRO A 46 -11.27 -9.76 5.70
N TRP A 47 -10.62 -10.47 4.77
CA TRP A 47 -9.28 -10.13 4.27
C TRP A 47 -9.23 -8.87 3.41
N GLN A 48 -10.36 -8.39 2.89
CA GLN A 48 -10.45 -7.13 2.14
C GLN A 48 -10.06 -5.93 2.99
N ASP A 49 -10.50 -5.89 4.24
CA ASP A 49 -10.30 -4.75 5.15
C ASP A 49 -8.83 -4.56 5.55
N PRO A 50 -8.07 -5.60 5.96
CA PRO A 50 -6.63 -5.52 6.16
C PRO A 50 -5.85 -5.14 4.89
N VAL A 51 -6.27 -5.64 3.72
CA VAL A 51 -5.65 -5.26 2.44
C VAL A 51 -5.84 -3.79 2.15
N ALA A 52 -7.05 -3.26 2.32
CA ALA A 52 -7.36 -1.85 2.15
C ALA A 52 -6.61 -0.98 3.16
N LEU A 53 -6.52 -1.42 4.42
CA LEU A 53 -5.76 -0.72 5.46
C LEU A 53 -4.26 -0.63 5.16
N LEU A 54 -3.63 -1.73 4.75
CA LEU A 54 -2.23 -1.71 4.34
C LEU A 54 -2.00 -0.84 3.10
N ARG A 55 -3.00 -0.78 2.21
CA ARG A 55 -2.91 0.10 1.06
C ARG A 55 -3.00 1.57 1.48
N GLY A 56 -3.88 1.91 2.42
CA GLY A 56 -3.93 3.23 3.07
C GLY A 56 -2.61 3.60 3.74
N LEU A 57 -1.97 2.66 4.44
CA LEU A 57 -0.63 2.86 5.01
C LEU A 57 0.43 3.15 3.94
N ALA A 58 0.38 2.45 2.80
CA ALA A 58 1.31 2.66 1.70
C ALA A 58 1.10 4.02 1.01
N CYS A 59 -0.15 4.49 0.88
CA CYS A 59 -0.44 5.85 0.39
C CYS A 59 0.07 6.90 1.38
N PHE A 60 -0.26 6.78 2.66
CA PHE A 60 0.22 7.70 3.71
C PHE A 60 1.75 7.79 3.73
N THR A 61 2.44 6.65 3.66
CA THR A 61 3.90 6.60 3.61
C THR A 61 4.45 7.32 2.37
N ALA A 62 3.78 7.19 1.23
CA ALA A 62 4.19 7.85 -0.01
C ALA A 62 4.01 9.37 0.06
N ASP A 63 2.90 9.84 0.65
CA ASP A 63 2.62 11.26 0.86
C ASP A 63 3.65 11.88 1.81
N GLU A 64 3.92 11.25 2.95
CA GLU A 64 4.94 11.70 3.92
C GLU A 64 6.36 11.70 3.32
N LEU A 65 6.69 10.67 2.52
CA LEU A 65 7.97 10.62 1.82
C LEU A 65 8.10 11.75 0.80
N ALA A 66 7.08 11.99 -0.01
CA ALA A 66 7.08 13.08 -1.00
C ALA A 66 7.15 14.45 -0.33
N TYR A 67 6.39 14.65 0.75
CA TYR A 67 6.47 15.86 1.57
C TYR A 67 7.88 16.08 2.12
N ARG A 68 8.50 15.04 2.69
CA ARG A 68 9.85 15.13 3.24
C ARG A 68 10.90 15.40 2.15
N ILE A 69 10.78 14.76 1.00
CA ILE A 69 11.61 15.03 -0.17
C ILE A 69 11.48 16.49 -0.60
N GLY A 70 10.26 17.03 -0.62
CA GLY A 70 10.04 18.43 -0.98
C GLY A 70 10.71 19.40 -0.01
N LEU A 71 10.64 19.13 1.29
CA LEU A 71 11.36 19.92 2.30
C LEU A 71 12.88 19.85 2.15
N ASP A 72 13.43 18.65 1.91
CA ASP A 72 14.88 18.44 1.93
C ASP A 72 15.54 18.81 0.59
N LEU A 73 14.84 18.67 -0.55
CA LEU A 73 15.40 18.82 -1.90
C LEU A 73 14.79 19.96 -2.72
N GLY A 74 13.68 20.57 -2.26
CA GLY A 74 13.02 21.67 -2.95
C GLY A 74 12.31 21.26 -4.25
N VAL A 75 11.83 20.02 -4.34
CA VAL A 75 11.05 19.50 -5.48
C VAL A 75 9.60 19.32 -5.08
N ASP A 76 8.67 19.38 -6.04
CA ASP A 76 7.27 19.11 -5.73
C ASP A 76 6.98 17.60 -5.58
N SER A 77 5.76 17.28 -5.14
CA SER A 77 5.34 15.89 -4.93
C SER A 77 5.23 15.09 -6.22
N ALA A 78 4.91 15.72 -7.34
CA ALA A 78 4.78 15.04 -8.64
C ALA A 78 6.17 14.61 -9.14
N ASP A 79 7.14 15.53 -9.13
CA ASP A 79 8.54 15.27 -9.47
C ASP A 79 9.15 14.19 -8.58
N ALA A 80 8.87 14.24 -7.27
CA ALA A 80 9.32 13.21 -6.33
C ALA A 80 8.67 11.85 -6.64
N GLY A 81 7.37 11.84 -6.94
CA GLY A 81 6.61 10.64 -7.30
C GLY A 81 7.15 9.97 -8.57
N ASP A 82 7.38 10.75 -9.62
CA ASP A 82 7.90 10.28 -10.90
C ASP A 82 9.34 9.74 -10.76
N ALA A 83 10.20 10.45 -10.03
CA ALA A 83 11.54 9.97 -9.75
C ALA A 83 11.52 8.62 -9.01
N LEU A 84 10.68 8.49 -7.98
CA LEU A 84 10.54 7.23 -7.23
C LEU A 84 9.98 6.09 -8.11
N LEU A 85 9.02 6.38 -8.99
CA LEU A 85 8.47 5.40 -9.93
C LEU A 85 9.52 4.92 -10.94
N LEU A 86 10.20 5.85 -11.62
CA LEU A 86 11.23 5.53 -12.61
C LEU A 86 12.32 4.66 -11.99
N ARG A 87 12.75 5.01 -10.77
CA ARG A 87 13.75 4.26 -10.03
C ARG A 87 13.28 2.85 -9.67
N ALA A 88 12.05 2.68 -9.21
CA ALA A 88 11.47 1.36 -8.98
C ALA A 88 11.41 0.52 -10.27
N ALA A 89 11.14 1.16 -11.41
CA ALA A 89 11.16 0.54 -12.73
C ALA A 89 12.57 0.30 -13.31
N GLY A 90 13.64 0.64 -12.59
CA GLY A 90 15.03 0.46 -13.07
C GLY A 90 15.50 1.53 -14.06
N HIS A 91 14.80 2.66 -14.16
CA HIS A 91 15.15 3.79 -15.02
C HIS A 91 15.78 4.94 -14.21
N ALA A 92 16.62 5.73 -14.88
CA ALA A 92 17.15 6.96 -14.32
C ALA A 92 16.09 8.07 -14.33
N ALA A 93 16.04 8.86 -13.25
CA ALA A 93 15.28 10.10 -13.24
C ALA A 93 15.99 11.18 -14.07
N ALA A 94 15.26 12.21 -14.52
CA ALA A 94 15.81 13.25 -15.40
C ALA A 94 17.03 13.96 -14.76
N PRO A 95 18.19 14.01 -15.46
CA PRO A 95 19.47 14.39 -14.84
C PRO A 95 19.55 15.88 -14.47
N ALA A 96 18.73 16.75 -15.08
CA ALA A 96 18.74 18.19 -14.80
C ALA A 96 18.35 18.53 -13.35
N VAL A 97 17.47 17.72 -12.74
CA VAL A 97 16.98 17.92 -11.36
C VAL A 97 17.62 16.92 -10.39
N TRP A 98 17.93 15.71 -10.85
CA TRP A 98 18.37 14.59 -10.03
C TRP A 98 19.87 14.31 -10.13
N THR A 99 20.68 15.17 -9.49
CA THR A 99 22.12 14.91 -9.31
C THR A 99 22.37 13.65 -8.48
N GLU A 100 23.56 13.06 -8.57
CA GLU A 100 23.93 11.87 -7.78
C GLU A 100 23.69 12.05 -6.27
N ALA A 101 24.01 13.24 -5.74
CA ALA A 101 23.79 13.57 -4.33
C ALA A 101 22.29 13.60 -3.97
N ARG A 102 21.45 14.15 -4.84
CA ARG A 102 19.99 14.16 -4.66
C ARG A 102 19.39 12.76 -4.77
N VAL A 103 19.86 11.95 -5.71
CA VAL A 103 19.46 10.54 -5.84
C VAL A 103 19.86 9.75 -4.59
N ALA A 104 21.08 9.91 -4.09
CA ALA A 104 21.52 9.25 -2.86
C ALA A 104 20.67 9.67 -1.65
N HIS A 105 20.28 10.95 -1.58
CA HIS A 105 19.37 11.46 -0.55
C HIS A 105 17.98 10.83 -0.64
N LEU A 106 17.38 10.82 -1.83
CA LEU A 106 16.08 10.22 -2.11
C LEU A 106 16.06 8.73 -1.74
N GLU A 107 17.08 7.97 -2.10
CA GLU A 107 17.17 6.54 -1.78
C GLU A 107 17.28 6.28 -0.28
N ARG A 108 17.97 7.15 0.46
CA ARG A 108 18.02 7.06 1.93
C ARG A 108 16.64 7.26 2.54
N LEU A 109 15.91 8.30 2.13
CA LEU A 109 14.55 8.55 2.60
C LEU A 109 13.60 7.40 2.22
N ARG A 110 13.68 6.91 0.99
CA ARG A 110 12.89 5.78 0.50
C ARG A 110 13.11 4.52 1.35
N ARG A 111 14.36 4.17 1.66
CA ARG A 111 14.68 3.03 2.53
C ARG A 111 14.12 3.21 3.95
N ALA A 112 14.23 4.40 4.52
CA ALA A 112 13.69 4.68 5.84
C ALA A 112 12.15 4.55 5.87
N ALA A 113 11.48 5.10 4.86
CA ALA A 113 10.04 5.01 4.69
C ALA A 113 9.57 3.56 4.49
N ALA A 114 10.26 2.78 3.65
CA ALA A 114 9.98 1.37 3.44
C ALA A 114 10.11 0.55 4.74
N ALA A 115 11.20 0.74 5.50
CA ALA A 115 11.42 0.06 6.77
C ALA A 115 10.34 0.41 7.81
N TRP A 116 9.90 1.67 7.85
CA TRP A 116 8.80 2.11 8.70
C TRP A 116 7.48 1.45 8.28
N GLN A 117 7.12 1.52 7.00
CA GLN A 117 5.88 0.93 6.47
C GLN A 117 5.82 -0.57 6.73
N GLU A 118 6.94 -1.29 6.53
CA GLU A 118 7.04 -2.72 6.78
C GLU A 118 6.81 -3.04 8.27
N ARG A 119 7.47 -2.29 9.17
CA ARG A 119 7.31 -2.44 10.62
C ARG A 119 5.86 -2.19 11.06
N ILE A 120 5.26 -1.08 10.64
CA ILE A 120 3.88 -0.73 11.01
C ILE A 120 2.89 -1.72 10.39
N GLY A 121 3.09 -2.11 9.13
CA GLY A 121 2.27 -3.12 8.46
C GLY A 121 2.25 -4.45 9.22
N ARG A 122 3.41 -4.93 9.69
CA ARG A 122 3.48 -6.12 10.57
C ARG A 122 2.69 -5.95 11.86
N LEU A 123 2.80 -4.80 12.54
CA LEU A 123 2.08 -4.54 13.78
C LEU A 123 0.56 -4.51 13.56
N LEU A 124 0.11 -3.88 12.47
CA LEU A 124 -1.31 -3.88 12.09
C LEU A 124 -1.80 -5.30 11.83
N LEU A 125 -1.08 -6.08 11.02
CA LEU A 125 -1.49 -7.46 10.68
C LEU A 125 -1.49 -8.41 11.88
N ALA A 126 -0.57 -8.24 12.83
CA ALA A 126 -0.52 -9.05 14.04
C ALA A 126 -1.85 -9.00 14.83
N GLY A 127 -2.55 -7.85 14.79
CA GLY A 127 -3.86 -7.69 15.41
C GLY A 127 -5.02 -8.38 14.68
N TYR A 128 -4.88 -8.65 13.38
CA TYR A 128 -5.93 -9.27 12.56
C TYR A 128 -5.80 -10.79 12.43
N ALA A 129 -4.59 -11.33 12.47
CA ALA A 129 -4.34 -12.76 12.27
C ALA A 129 -3.24 -13.28 13.21
N PRO A 130 -3.53 -13.48 14.51
CA PRO A 130 -2.59 -14.10 15.42
C PRO A 130 -2.24 -15.51 14.92
N GLY A 131 -1.02 -15.70 14.39
CA GLY A 131 -0.46 -17.00 14.01
C GLY A 131 -0.48 -17.38 12.53
N ARG A 132 -0.95 -16.53 11.59
CA ARG A 132 -0.75 -16.74 10.15
C ARG A 132 -0.41 -15.43 9.45
N ALA A 133 0.73 -15.40 8.74
CA ALA A 133 1.06 -14.29 7.85
C ALA A 133 0.09 -14.32 6.64
N PRO A 134 -0.86 -13.37 6.52
CA PRO A 134 -1.83 -13.40 5.42
C PRO A 134 -1.15 -13.22 4.05
N ALA A 135 0.01 -12.56 4.06
CA ALA A 135 0.81 -12.12 2.92
C ALA A 135 1.21 -13.24 1.93
N GLU A 136 1.14 -14.50 2.34
CA GLU A 136 1.60 -15.63 1.52
C GLU A 136 0.48 -16.38 0.78
N THR A 137 -0.79 -16.16 1.15
CA THR A 137 -1.90 -16.89 0.52
C THR A 137 -2.22 -16.34 -0.87
N ALA A 138 -2.64 -17.23 -1.79
CA ALA A 138 -3.07 -16.81 -3.13
C ALA A 138 -4.25 -15.82 -3.08
N ALA A 139 -5.20 -16.04 -2.18
CA ALA A 139 -6.35 -15.17 -1.98
C ALA A 139 -5.93 -13.74 -1.59
N TRP A 140 -4.99 -13.59 -0.65
CA TRP A 140 -4.48 -12.28 -0.25
C TRP A 140 -3.83 -11.53 -1.42
N ARG A 141 -3.04 -12.24 -2.23
CA ARG A 141 -2.39 -11.66 -3.42
C ARG A 141 -3.42 -11.18 -4.44
N MET A 142 -4.49 -11.97 -4.66
CA MET A 142 -5.59 -11.56 -5.54
C MET A 142 -6.32 -10.33 -5.03
N LEU A 143 -6.59 -10.25 -3.72
CA LEU A 143 -7.23 -9.07 -3.12
C LEU A 143 -6.36 -7.81 -3.24
N ARG A 144 -5.05 -7.94 -3.02
CA ARG A 144 -4.10 -6.83 -3.23
C ARG A 144 -4.08 -6.37 -4.67
N LEU A 145 -3.99 -7.30 -5.62
CA LEU A 145 -4.00 -6.97 -7.04
C LEU A 145 -5.31 -6.27 -7.44
N HIS A 146 -6.46 -6.77 -6.98
CA HIS A 146 -7.74 -6.14 -7.24
C HIS A 146 -7.79 -4.70 -6.70
N ARG A 147 -7.32 -4.47 -5.47
CA ARG A 147 -7.27 -3.11 -4.91
C ARG A 147 -6.35 -2.19 -5.73
N LEU A 148 -5.18 -2.67 -6.16
CA LEU A 148 -4.27 -1.88 -7.00
C LEU A 148 -4.89 -1.52 -8.36
N LEU A 149 -5.57 -2.47 -9.02
CA LEU A 149 -6.25 -2.21 -10.29
C LEU A 149 -7.37 -1.19 -10.12
N HIS A 150 -8.16 -1.31 -9.04
CA HIS A 150 -9.23 -0.37 -8.73
C HIS A 150 -8.69 1.06 -8.51
N GLU A 151 -7.65 1.21 -7.70
CA GLU A 151 -7.04 2.52 -7.41
C GLU A 151 -6.36 3.13 -8.65
N LEU A 152 -5.72 2.30 -9.48
CA LEU A 152 -5.12 2.78 -10.73
C LEU A 152 -6.19 3.28 -11.70
N ALA A 153 -7.28 2.53 -11.87
CA ALA A 153 -8.41 2.94 -12.69
C ALA A 153 -9.04 4.24 -12.16
N TYR A 154 -9.20 4.35 -10.85
CA TYR A 154 -9.70 5.57 -10.22
C TYR A 154 -8.77 6.76 -10.45
N ALA A 155 -7.45 6.57 -10.31
CA ALA A 155 -6.47 7.64 -10.50
C ALA A 155 -6.50 8.19 -11.94
N TYR A 156 -6.57 7.32 -12.95
CA TYR A 156 -6.69 7.75 -14.34
C TYR A 156 -8.03 8.41 -14.65
N ALA A 157 -9.13 7.91 -14.09
CA ALA A 157 -10.45 8.50 -14.31
C ALA A 157 -10.60 9.93 -13.73
N HIS A 158 -9.71 10.35 -12.83
CA HIS A 158 -9.75 11.64 -12.15
C HIS A 158 -8.47 12.48 -12.36
N ASP A 159 -7.67 12.17 -13.39
CA ASP A 159 -6.42 12.88 -13.73
C ASP A 159 -5.43 13.02 -12.55
N ARG A 160 -5.37 11.99 -11.70
CA ARG A 160 -4.50 11.96 -10.51
C ARG A 160 -3.18 11.26 -10.80
N ALA A 161 -2.36 11.86 -11.66
CA ALA A 161 -1.07 11.30 -12.10
C ALA A 161 -0.16 10.87 -10.93
N TYR A 162 -0.06 11.71 -9.88
CA TYR A 162 0.72 11.39 -8.68
C TYR A 162 0.26 10.09 -7.98
N TYR A 163 -1.04 9.89 -7.82
CA TYR A 163 -1.58 8.68 -7.20
C TYR A 163 -1.44 7.44 -8.11
N ALA A 164 -1.49 7.63 -9.43
CA ALA A 164 -1.15 6.57 -10.38
C ALA A 164 0.33 6.15 -10.21
N ALA A 165 1.24 7.11 -10.07
CA ALA A 165 2.67 6.84 -9.85
C ALA A 165 2.92 6.07 -8.54
N ILE A 166 2.28 6.45 -7.43
CA ILE A 166 2.34 5.70 -6.16
C ILE A 166 1.88 4.26 -6.36
N THR A 167 0.76 4.07 -7.05
CA THR A 167 0.13 2.75 -7.23
C THR A 167 1.01 1.84 -8.09
N LEU A 168 1.57 2.36 -9.19
CA LEU A 168 2.49 1.65 -10.05
C LEU A 168 3.81 1.32 -9.34
N ARG A 169 4.40 2.28 -8.62
CA ARG A 169 5.62 2.05 -7.82
C ARG A 169 5.41 0.91 -6.84
N HIS A 170 4.29 0.95 -6.09
CA HIS A 170 3.97 -0.09 -5.11
C HIS A 170 3.80 -1.46 -5.77
N ALA A 171 3.17 -1.53 -6.95
CA ALA A 171 3.05 -2.79 -7.69
C ALA A 171 4.41 -3.36 -8.10
N ILE A 172 5.32 -2.51 -8.60
CA ILE A 172 6.67 -2.92 -9.04
C ILE A 172 7.51 -3.41 -7.85
N GLU A 173 7.59 -2.62 -6.78
CA GLU A 173 8.39 -2.97 -5.60
C GLU A 173 7.92 -4.30 -4.97
N ASN A 174 6.61 -4.56 -4.93
CA ASN A 174 6.07 -5.81 -4.40
C ASN A 174 6.19 -7.01 -5.35
N ALA A 175 6.40 -6.78 -6.65
CA ALA A 175 6.69 -7.85 -7.60
C ALA A 175 8.15 -8.31 -7.49
N ALA A 176 9.07 -7.38 -7.19
CA ALA A 176 10.50 -7.62 -7.06
C ALA A 176 10.88 -8.37 -5.77
N ASP A 177 10.12 -8.22 -4.69
CA ASP A 177 10.32 -8.95 -3.42
C ASP A 177 9.96 -10.46 -3.49
N ARG A 178 9.67 -11.00 -4.69
CA ARG A 178 9.57 -12.44 -4.88
C ARG A 178 10.97 -13.05 -4.96
N PRO A 179 11.30 -14.06 -4.13
CA PRO A 179 12.34 -15.00 -4.55
C PRO A 179 11.90 -15.59 -5.89
N ALA A 180 12.78 -15.52 -6.90
CA ALA A 180 12.61 -16.27 -8.13
C ALA A 180 12.26 -17.71 -7.71
N ARG A 181 11.10 -18.22 -8.17
CA ARG A 181 10.79 -19.65 -8.00
C ARG A 181 12.02 -20.39 -8.52
N ALA A 182 12.66 -21.17 -7.65
CA ALA A 182 13.72 -22.07 -8.05
C ALA A 182 13.23 -22.80 -9.29
N ALA A 183 13.98 -22.70 -10.38
CA ALA A 183 13.69 -23.42 -11.61
C ALA A 183 13.45 -24.88 -11.21
N GLU A 184 12.23 -25.37 -11.44
CA GLU A 184 11.95 -26.79 -11.25
C GLU A 184 12.97 -27.53 -12.13
N PRO A 185 13.75 -28.47 -11.57
CA PRO A 185 14.67 -29.24 -12.38
C PRO A 185 13.81 -29.96 -13.43
N SER A 186 14.11 -29.69 -14.71
CA SER A 186 13.54 -30.43 -15.81
C SER A 186 13.80 -31.91 -15.55
N SER A 187 12.76 -32.65 -15.17
CA SER A 187 12.76 -34.10 -15.22
C SER A 187 12.87 -34.46 -16.69
N GLY A 188 14.12 -34.61 -17.14
CA GLY A 188 14.45 -35.16 -18.45
C GLY A 188 13.81 -36.53 -18.57
N SER A 189 13.16 -36.74 -19.72
CA SER A 189 12.84 -38.06 -20.25
C SER A 189 13.80 -38.36 -21.39
#